data_AF-A0A7T8QRV2-F1
#
_entry.id   AF-A0A7T8QRV2-F1
#
_cell.length_a   1.000
_cell.length_b   1.000
_cell.length_c   1.000
_cell.angle_alpha   90.00
_cell.angle_beta   90.00
_cell.angle_gamma   90.00
#
_symmetry.space_group_name_H-M   'P 1'
#
loop_
_entity.id
_entity.type
_entity.pdbx_description
1 polymer ?
#
loop_
_entity_poly.entity_id
_entity_poly.type
_entity_poly.pdbx_seq_one_letter_code
_entity_poly.pdbx_strand_id
1 'polypeptide(L)'
;MMQRILTGLALLFVAHRVLSQSPTAYQFAADAELYLSSPVQTTFSCDGQPYGYYADVDNNCQIFHICLPIEDDLGQIIETAQYSFICGNATVLIKTPSR
;
A
#
# COMPACT_ATOMS: atom_id res chain seq x y z
N MET A 1 30.80 -0.72 -34.41
CA MET A 1 30.71 0.10 -33.18
C MET A 1 29.28 0.45 -32.75
N MET A 2 28.25 0.28 -33.62
CA MET A 2 26.84 0.62 -33.32
C MET A 2 26.02 -0.47 -32.59
N GLN A 3 26.50 -1.72 -32.53
CA GLN A 3 25.77 -2.85 -31.92
C GLN A 3 25.89 -2.93 -30.38
N ARG A 4 26.74 -2.09 -29.75
CA ARG A 4 26.93 -2.07 -28.29
C ARG A 4 26.04 -1.07 -27.56
N ILE A 5 25.33 -0.21 -28.30
CA ILE A 5 24.49 0.84 -27.71
C ILE A 5 23.05 0.34 -27.49
N LEU A 6 22.56 -0.59 -28.32
CA LEU A 6 21.20 -1.14 -28.19
C LEU A 6 21.01 -1.97 -26.90
N THR A 7 22.03 -2.69 -26.44
CA THR A 7 21.95 -3.49 -25.21
C THR A 7 21.98 -2.63 -23.93
N GLY A 8 22.49 -1.39 -24.01
CA GLY A 8 22.56 -0.48 -22.86
C GLY A 8 21.24 0.21 -22.53
N LEU A 9 20.40 0.49 -23.54
CA LEU A 9 19.11 1.15 -23.35
C LEU A 9 18.01 0.20 -22.85
N ALA A 10 18.10 -1.09 -23.15
CA ALA A 10 17.11 -2.08 -22.70
C ALA A 10 17.17 -2.34 -21.18
N LEU A 11 18.33 -2.12 -20.53
CA LEU A 11 18.53 -2.40 -19.11
C LEU A 11 18.13 -1.25 -18.17
N LEU A 12 18.00 -0.01 -18.67
CA LEU A 12 17.68 1.15 -17.84
C LEU A 12 16.18 1.39 -17.65
N PHE A 13 15.31 0.78 -18.45
CA PHE A 13 13.86 1.02 -18.37
C PHE A 13 13.04 -0.09 -17.68
N VAL A 14 13.65 -1.19 -17.22
CA VAL A 14 12.92 -2.23 -16.47
C VAL A 14 12.91 -1.97 -14.95
N ALA A 15 13.50 -0.85 -14.50
CA ALA A 15 13.53 -0.48 -13.09
C ALA A 15 12.51 0.61 -12.70
N HIS A 16 11.53 0.91 -13.55
CA HIS A 16 10.27 1.43 -13.01
C HIS A 16 9.65 0.25 -12.30
N ARG A 17 9.94 0.14 -11.00
CA ARG A 17 9.11 -0.60 -10.06
C ARG A 17 7.68 -0.20 -10.43
N VAL A 18 6.92 -1.12 -11.03
CA VAL A 18 5.47 -0.99 -11.05
C VAL A 18 5.15 -0.72 -9.59
N LEU A 19 4.73 0.51 -9.28
CA LEU A 19 4.17 0.81 -7.98
C LEU A 19 3.01 -0.16 -7.88
N SER A 20 3.20 -1.28 -7.20
CA SER A 20 2.15 -2.22 -6.82
C SER A 20 1.30 -1.57 -5.73
N GLN A 21 0.99 -0.29 -5.91
CA GLN A 21 -0.01 0.39 -5.14
C GLN A 21 -1.32 0.02 -5.80
N SER A 22 -2.11 -0.79 -5.09
CA SER A 22 -3.48 -1.10 -5.48
C SER A 22 -4.16 0.21 -5.93
N PRO A 23 -4.84 0.27 -7.09
CA PRO A 23 -5.40 1.51 -7.65
C PRO A 23 -6.33 2.29 -6.71
N THR A 24 -6.75 1.66 -5.60
CA THR A 24 -7.67 2.18 -4.59
C THR A 24 -7.01 2.47 -3.23
N ALA A 25 -5.69 2.31 -3.11
CA ALA A 25 -4.97 2.62 -1.88
C ALA A 25 -5.12 4.11 -1.53
N TYR A 26 -5.44 4.41 -0.26
CA TYR A 26 -5.68 5.78 0.23
C TYR A 26 -6.85 6.53 -0.42
N GLN A 27 -7.87 5.82 -0.91
CA GLN A 27 -9.11 6.46 -1.33
C GLN A 27 -10.11 6.53 -0.16
N PHE A 28 -10.40 7.75 0.29
CA PHE A 28 -11.31 8.00 1.42
C PHE A 28 -12.64 8.63 0.97
N ALA A 29 -13.62 8.61 1.87
CA ALA A 29 -14.84 9.37 1.69
C ALA A 29 -14.55 10.88 1.74
N ALA A 30 -15.40 11.68 1.09
CA ALA A 30 -15.27 13.13 1.12
C ALA A 30 -15.17 13.65 2.57
N ASP A 31 -14.23 14.58 2.79
CA ASP A 31 -13.97 15.25 4.06
C ASP A 31 -13.51 14.35 5.22
N ALA A 32 -13.24 13.07 4.97
CA ALA A 32 -12.79 12.15 6.02
C ALA A 32 -11.40 12.53 6.57
N GLU A 33 -10.56 13.18 5.77
CA GLU A 33 -9.24 13.65 6.16
C GLU A 33 -9.30 14.77 7.23
N LEU A 34 -10.47 15.40 7.44
CA LEU A 34 -10.67 16.38 8.51
C LEU A 34 -10.52 15.78 9.92
N TYR A 35 -10.58 14.45 10.05
CA TYR A 35 -10.34 13.75 11.31
C TYR A 35 -8.85 13.47 11.58
N LEU A 36 -7.96 13.76 10.62
CA LEU A 36 -6.52 13.54 10.76
C LEU A 36 -5.84 14.74 11.40
N SER A 37 -4.85 14.48 12.26
CA SER A 37 -4.03 15.54 12.89
C SER A 37 -2.90 16.04 12.00
N SER A 38 -2.64 15.36 10.87
CA SER A 38 -1.59 15.68 9.92
C SER A 38 -2.00 15.30 8.50
N PRO A 39 -1.32 15.85 7.47
CA PRO A 39 -1.48 15.38 6.10
C PRO A 39 -1.19 13.87 5.97
N VAL A 40 -1.86 13.24 5.01
CA VAL A 40 -1.73 11.79 4.74
C VAL A 40 -0.35 11.48 4.16
N GLN A 41 0.33 10.51 4.77
CA GLN A 41 1.55 9.88 4.27
C GLN A 41 1.21 8.57 3.55
N THR A 42 1.64 8.39 2.31
CA THR A 42 1.31 7.21 1.49
C THR A 42 2.47 6.19 1.44
N THR A 43 3.01 5.86 2.61
CA THR A 43 4.22 5.04 2.77
C THR A 43 3.93 3.58 3.12
N PHE A 44 2.73 3.26 3.62
CA PHE A 44 2.35 1.89 3.95
C PHE A 44 2.14 1.05 2.68
N SER A 45 2.62 -0.20 2.70
CA SER A 45 2.38 -1.20 1.66
C SER A 45 2.00 -2.55 2.28
N CYS A 46 1.04 -3.23 1.65
CA CYS A 46 0.71 -4.62 1.94
C CYS A 46 1.72 -5.64 1.36
N ASP A 47 2.75 -5.19 0.64
CA ASP A 47 3.77 -6.07 0.08
C ASP A 47 4.45 -6.91 1.18
N GLY A 48 4.35 -8.22 1.06
CA GLY A 48 4.92 -9.17 2.03
C GLY A 48 4.20 -9.24 3.37
N GLN A 49 3.05 -8.57 3.52
CA GLN A 49 2.23 -8.65 4.72
C GLN A 49 1.19 -9.78 4.59
N PRO A 50 0.96 -10.59 5.64
CA PRO A 50 -0.13 -11.56 5.63
C PRO A 50 -1.51 -10.89 5.66
N TYR A 51 -2.58 -11.67 5.50
CA TYR A 51 -3.92 -11.15 5.73
C TYR A 51 -4.05 -10.53 7.12
N GLY A 52 -4.57 -9.30 7.21
CA GLY A 52 -4.73 -8.66 8.50
C GLY A 52 -5.08 -7.17 8.46
N TYR A 53 -5.07 -6.58 9.66
CA TYR A 53 -5.34 -5.17 9.94
C TYR A 53 -4.07 -4.55 10.51
N TYR A 54 -3.67 -3.41 9.94
CA TYR A 54 -2.38 -2.80 10.18
C TYR A 54 -2.57 -1.33 10.54
N ALA A 55 -2.10 -0.94 11.73
CA ALA A 55 -2.02 0.46 12.11
C ALA A 55 -0.95 1.18 11.28
N ASP A 56 -1.31 2.30 10.67
CA ASP A 56 -0.36 3.15 9.93
C ASP A 56 0.34 4.10 10.90
N VAL A 57 1.54 3.72 11.30
CA VAL A 57 2.35 4.48 12.27
C VAL A 57 2.83 5.83 11.72
N ASP A 58 3.01 5.93 10.40
CA ASP A 58 3.44 7.17 9.74
C ASP A 58 2.29 8.19 9.70
N ASN A 59 1.04 7.72 9.82
CA ASN A 59 -0.17 8.53 9.96
C ASN A 59 -0.73 8.53 11.40
N ASN A 60 0.16 8.48 12.40
CA ASN A 60 -0.19 8.57 13.83
C ASN A 60 -1.24 7.53 14.29
N CYS A 61 -1.31 6.37 13.63
CA CYS A 61 -2.31 5.32 13.86
C CYS A 61 -3.77 5.78 13.66
N GLN A 62 -4.00 6.93 13.01
CA GLN A 62 -5.32 7.46 12.66
C GLN A 62 -5.84 6.88 11.33
N ILE A 63 -4.96 6.24 10.58
CA ILE A 63 -5.29 5.44 9.40
C ILE A 63 -4.94 3.99 9.72
N PHE A 64 -5.74 3.06 9.25
CA PHE A 64 -5.39 1.65 9.24
C PHE A 64 -5.66 1.02 7.87
N HIS A 65 -4.93 -0.06 7.62
CA HIS A 65 -5.02 -0.79 6.37
C HIS A 65 -5.50 -2.21 6.58
N ILE A 66 -6.24 -2.73 5.60
CA ILE A 66 -6.53 -4.14 5.46
C ILE A 66 -5.70 -4.66 4.29
N CYS A 67 -4.88 -5.67 4.54
CA CYS A 67 -4.21 -6.42 3.48
C CYS A 67 -5.01 -7.68 3.20
N LEU A 68 -5.58 -7.77 1.99
CA LEU A 68 -6.42 -8.88 1.55
C LEU A 68 -5.73 -9.64 0.41
N PRO A 69 -5.26 -10.88 0.64
CA PRO A 69 -4.79 -11.74 -0.44
C PRO A 69 -5.94 -12.04 -1.41
N ILE A 70 -5.73 -11.78 -2.68
CA ILE A 70 -6.60 -12.17 -3.77
C ILE A 70 -5.97 -13.39 -4.43
N GLU A 71 -6.73 -14.48 -4.43
CA GLU A 71 -6.30 -15.78 -4.93
C GLU A 71 -6.95 -16.07 -6.30
N ASP A 72 -6.26 -16.85 -7.13
CA ASP A 72 -6.87 -17.46 -8.33
C ASP A 72 -7.70 -18.71 -7.98
N ASP A 73 -8.28 -19.34 -8.99
CA ASP A 73 -9.10 -20.56 -8.82
C ASP A 73 -8.30 -21.76 -8.25
N LEU A 74 -6.97 -21.68 -8.22
CA LEU A 74 -6.06 -22.70 -7.70
C LEU A 74 -5.55 -22.38 -6.28
N GLY A 75 -5.97 -21.25 -5.70
CA GLY A 75 -5.53 -20.79 -4.38
C GLY A 75 -4.16 -20.12 -4.38
N GLN A 76 -3.60 -19.77 -5.54
CA GLN A 76 -2.35 -19.00 -5.61
C GLN A 76 -2.67 -17.52 -5.41
N ILE A 77 -1.97 -16.87 -4.48
CA ILE A 77 -2.08 -15.42 -4.29
C ILE A 77 -1.52 -14.72 -5.53
N ILE A 78 -2.39 -14.02 -6.27
CA ILE A 78 -2.03 -13.24 -7.46
C ILE A 78 -1.82 -11.76 -7.15
N GLU A 79 -2.45 -11.26 -6.09
CA GLU A 79 -2.34 -9.87 -5.62
C GLU A 79 -2.62 -9.82 -4.12
N THR A 80 -2.10 -8.82 -3.41
CA THR A 80 -2.60 -8.44 -2.08
C THR A 80 -3.19 -7.04 -2.16
N ALA A 81 -4.52 -6.95 -2.12
CA ALA A 81 -5.23 -5.69 -2.18
C ALA A 81 -5.06 -4.91 -0.86
N GLN A 82 -4.82 -3.61 -0.97
CA GLN A 82 -4.71 -2.69 0.15
C GLN A 82 -5.96 -1.82 0.24
N TYR A 83 -6.70 -1.94 1.33
CA TYR A 83 -7.80 -1.04 1.66
C TYR A 83 -7.40 -0.15 2.82
N SER A 84 -7.72 1.15 2.76
CA SER A 84 -7.30 2.14 3.75
C SER A 84 -8.53 2.78 4.38
N PHE A 85 -8.50 2.98 5.69
CA PHE A 85 -9.62 3.51 6.46
C PHE A 85 -9.12 4.54 7.47
N ILE A 86 -9.88 5.63 7.63
CA ILE A 86 -9.64 6.63 8.68
C ILE A 86 -10.41 6.22 9.94
N CYS A 87 -9.75 6.28 11.09
CA CYS A 87 -10.36 6.07 12.39
C CYS A 87 -11.37 7.19 12.71
N GLY A 88 -12.37 6.91 13.54
CA GLY A 88 -13.30 7.94 14.00
C GLY A 88 -12.60 9.03 14.83
N ASN A 89 -13.29 10.16 15.04
CA ASN A 89 -12.74 11.31 15.79
C ASN A 89 -12.12 10.88 17.13
N ALA A 90 -10.87 11.28 17.37
CA ALA A 90 -10.09 10.97 18.57
C ALA A 90 -9.92 9.46 18.87
N THR A 91 -9.99 8.60 17.84
CA THR A 91 -9.70 7.16 17.95
C THR A 91 -8.49 6.79 17.11
N VAL A 92 -7.80 5.72 17.50
CA VAL A 92 -6.63 5.17 16.79
C VAL A 92 -6.69 3.65 16.79
N LEU A 93 -6.11 3.01 15.76
CA LEU A 93 -5.89 1.56 15.77
C LEU A 93 -4.51 1.26 16.37
N ILE A 94 -4.44 0.52 17.47
CA ILE A 94 -3.16 0.16 18.11
C ILE A 94 -2.58 -1.18 17.64
N LYS A 95 -3.31 -1.91 16.79
CA LYS A 95 -2.86 -3.21 16.26
C LYS A 95 -1.81 -2.98 15.17
N THR A 96 -0.54 -3.07 15.55
CA THR A 96 0.58 -3.25 14.61
C THR A 96 0.76 -4.75 14.32
N PRO A 97 1.27 -5.12 13.13
CA PRO A 97 1.58 -6.52 12.86
C PRO A 97 2.54 -7.04 13.92
N SER A 98 2.19 -8.19 14.49
CA SER A 98 2.99 -8.91 15.47
C SER A 98 4.37 -9.12 14.89
N ARG A 99 5.35 -8.37 15.40
CA ARG A 99 6.76 -8.66 15.20
C ARG A 99 7.09 -10.01 15.83
#